data_AF-A0A2N2HW47-F1
#
_entry.id   AF-A0A2N2HW47-F1
#
_cell.length_a   1.000
_cell.length_b   1.000
_cell.length_c   1.000
_cell.angle_alpha   90.00
_cell.angle_beta   90.00
_cell.angle_gamma   90.00
#
_symmetry.space_group_name_H-M   'P 1'
#
loop_
_entity.id
_entity.type
_entity.pdbx_description
1 polymer ?
#
loop_
_entity_poly.entity_id
_entity_poly.type
_entity_poly.pdbx_seq_one_letter_code
_entity_poly.pdbx_strand_id
1 'polypeptide(L)'
;MGYNENKQNGTENIVVSLKKKRMEISDFLTDPSLTEAIFVLILRKIKSKVKLMKSINKTMIEHAVKIAHEIKANALLVCVDVINDTSLIMDEIKKDMGFIIVSREDEVVSDDMKKNAQILYIPNVNLTRVGKIKIAIAKGIVLGILKRGDKVVCLSGVPKFGYADSIFVLDVGKEFEILTSDFINDVIENVHPEVFNAALNLACELAAQGRESRKVGTIFVLGDDEKVMQLSQQMIINPFQGYSEEQLNILNPELEETIKELSAIDGAFVIKENGVLVTAGRHLNAALDSRDFPAGLGSRHIAAAGITSVTKAVAIVISESSGNVTVFKNGKLFVTIEKPIE
;
A
#
# COMPACT_ATOMS: atom_id res chain seq x y z
N MET A 1 -33.75 -48.27 -4.79
CA MET A 1 -33.19 -48.13 -3.43
C MET A 1 -32.07 -49.14 -3.28
N GLY A 2 -30.84 -48.73 -2.95
CA GLY A 2 -29.75 -49.70 -2.71
C GLY A 2 -28.31 -49.29 -3.08
N TYR A 3 -28.08 -48.14 -3.72
CA TYR A 3 -26.72 -47.76 -4.19
C TYR A 3 -26.06 -46.57 -3.48
N ASN A 4 -26.74 -45.90 -2.54
CA ASN A 4 -26.21 -44.69 -1.86
C ASN A 4 -25.77 -44.89 -0.40
N GLU A 5 -26.11 -46.01 0.26
CA GLU A 5 -25.73 -46.22 1.67
C GLU A 5 -24.31 -46.80 1.86
N ASN A 6 -23.75 -47.48 0.85
CA ASN A 6 -22.44 -48.14 0.99
C ASN A 6 -21.21 -47.20 0.90
N LYS A 7 -21.33 -46.00 0.31
CA LYS A 7 -20.21 -45.03 0.27
C LYS A 7 -20.12 -44.16 1.53
N GLN A 8 -21.24 -43.86 2.19
CA GLN A 8 -21.22 -43.15 3.47
C GLN A 8 -20.58 -43.99 4.58
N ASN A 9 -20.95 -45.28 4.67
CA ASN A 9 -20.38 -46.22 5.64
C ASN A 9 -18.87 -46.45 5.47
N GLY A 10 -18.34 -46.43 4.23
CA GLY A 10 -16.91 -46.58 3.99
C GLY A 10 -16.07 -45.37 4.44
N THR A 11 -16.61 -44.17 4.27
CA THR A 11 -15.88 -42.92 4.58
C THR A 11 -15.88 -42.62 6.09
N GLU A 12 -16.98 -42.90 6.79
CA GLU A 12 -17.05 -42.78 8.25
C GLU A 12 -16.19 -43.82 8.97
N ASN A 13 -16.12 -45.06 8.46
CA ASN A 13 -15.27 -46.10 9.04
C ASN A 13 -13.76 -45.76 8.95
N ILE A 14 -13.33 -45.07 7.89
CA ILE A 14 -11.95 -44.60 7.76
C ILE A 14 -11.67 -43.48 8.79
N VAL A 15 -12.58 -42.52 8.95
CA VAL A 15 -12.42 -41.41 9.92
C VAL A 15 -12.45 -41.92 11.38
N VAL A 16 -13.26 -42.94 11.69
CA VAL A 16 -13.30 -43.58 13.02
C VAL A 16 -12.05 -44.42 13.28
N SER A 17 -11.51 -45.10 12.26
CA SER A 17 -10.25 -45.85 12.36
C SER A 17 -9.04 -44.92 12.57
N LEU A 18 -9.03 -43.74 11.92
CA LEU A 18 -8.00 -42.71 12.03
C LEU A 18 -7.92 -42.07 13.43
N LYS A 19 -9.02 -42.00 14.18
CA LYS A 19 -8.98 -41.53 15.58
C LYS A 19 -8.48 -42.58 16.58
N LYS A 20 -8.55 -43.87 16.23
CA LYS A 20 -8.17 -44.99 17.13
C LYS A 20 -6.72 -45.44 17.00
N LYS A 21 -6.06 -45.19 15.87
CA LYS A 21 -4.62 -45.47 15.67
C LYS A 21 -3.86 -44.16 15.52
N ARG A 22 -2.93 -43.88 16.44
CA ARG A 22 -1.85 -42.90 16.21
C ARG A 22 -0.99 -43.43 15.04
N MET A 23 -1.38 -43.18 13.80
CA MET A 23 -0.56 -43.44 12.61
C MET A 23 0.17 -42.17 12.21
N GLU A 24 1.44 -42.30 11.88
CA GLU A 24 2.28 -41.18 11.44
C GLU A 24 2.05 -40.87 9.96
N ILE A 25 2.32 -39.62 9.55
CA ILE A 25 2.08 -39.12 8.18
C ILE A 25 2.82 -39.98 7.13
N SER A 26 3.90 -40.66 7.51
CA SER A 26 4.68 -41.57 6.66
C SER A 26 3.89 -42.79 6.17
N ASP A 27 2.90 -43.26 6.92
CA ASP A 27 2.14 -44.48 6.60
C ASP A 27 1.14 -44.26 5.46
N PHE A 28 0.87 -43.00 5.09
CA PHE A 28 -0.10 -42.62 4.06
C PHE A 28 0.51 -42.48 2.67
N LEU A 29 1.84 -42.35 2.57
CA LEU A 29 2.55 -42.12 1.30
C LEU A 29 2.86 -43.42 0.54
N THR A 30 2.59 -44.58 1.12
CA THR A 30 2.91 -45.90 0.57
C THR A 30 1.69 -46.66 0.01
N ASP A 31 0.47 -46.17 0.27
CA ASP A 31 -0.78 -46.75 -0.25
C ASP A 31 -1.48 -45.76 -1.22
N PRO A 32 -1.56 -46.08 -2.52
CA PRO A 32 -2.20 -45.23 -3.53
C PRO A 32 -3.67 -44.91 -3.22
N SER A 33 -4.41 -45.84 -2.61
CA SER A 33 -5.83 -45.66 -2.29
C SER A 33 -6.06 -44.69 -1.13
N LEU A 34 -5.17 -44.69 -0.14
CA LEU A 34 -5.14 -43.72 0.96
C LEU A 34 -4.68 -42.35 0.48
N THR A 35 -3.74 -42.29 -0.46
CA THR A 35 -3.27 -41.05 -1.09
C THR A 35 -4.39 -40.33 -1.85
N GLU A 36 -5.16 -41.07 -2.66
CA GLU A 36 -6.33 -40.55 -3.39
C GLU A 36 -7.41 -40.01 -2.43
N ALA A 37 -7.71 -40.75 -1.35
CA ALA A 37 -8.69 -40.35 -0.35
C ALA A 37 -8.29 -39.07 0.40
N ILE A 38 -7.01 -38.94 0.77
CA ILE A 38 -6.46 -37.72 1.39
C ILE A 38 -6.54 -36.55 0.41
N PHE A 39 -6.16 -36.75 -0.85
CA PHE A 39 -6.24 -35.71 -1.88
C PHE A 39 -7.67 -35.20 -2.07
N VAL A 40 -8.67 -36.10 -2.13
CA VAL A 40 -10.09 -35.74 -2.22
C VAL A 40 -10.57 -34.97 -0.98
N LEU A 41 -10.14 -35.39 0.22
CA LEU A 41 -10.46 -34.69 1.48
C LEU A 41 -9.85 -33.28 1.52
N ILE A 42 -8.59 -33.13 1.09
CA ILE A 42 -7.90 -31.84 0.98
C ILE A 42 -8.65 -30.94 -0.01
N LEU A 43 -8.97 -31.44 -1.20
CA LEU A 43 -9.72 -30.68 -2.21
C LEU A 43 -11.11 -30.26 -1.71
N ARG A 44 -11.83 -31.14 -0.99
CA ARG A 44 -13.12 -30.79 -0.37
C ARG A 44 -12.96 -29.68 0.67
N LYS A 45 -11.93 -29.76 1.52
CA LYS A 45 -11.66 -28.75 2.56
C LYS A 45 -11.27 -27.41 1.94
N ILE A 46 -10.46 -27.41 0.88
CA ILE A 46 -10.12 -26.20 0.10
C ILE A 46 -11.38 -25.61 -0.54
N LYS A 47 -12.19 -26.40 -1.25
CA LYS A 47 -13.44 -25.93 -1.88
C LYS A 47 -14.41 -25.34 -0.85
N SER A 48 -14.56 -25.99 0.31
CA SER A 48 -15.38 -25.49 1.41
C SER A 48 -14.88 -24.14 1.94
N LYS A 49 -13.56 -24.01 2.17
CA LYS A 49 -12.94 -22.76 2.60
C LYS A 49 -13.12 -21.64 1.57
N VAL A 50 -12.92 -21.93 0.28
CA VAL A 50 -13.16 -20.97 -0.82
C VAL A 50 -14.60 -20.51 -0.87
N LYS A 51 -15.56 -21.43 -0.71
CA LYS A 51 -16.99 -21.10 -0.67
C LYS A 51 -17.33 -20.17 0.51
N LEU A 52 -16.79 -20.45 1.69
CA LEU A 52 -16.97 -19.60 2.87
C LEU A 52 -16.40 -18.19 2.66
N MET A 53 -15.18 -18.08 2.13
CA MET A 53 -14.55 -16.78 1.82
C MET A 53 -15.38 -15.97 0.81
N LYS A 54 -15.87 -16.60 -0.27
CA LYS A 54 -16.79 -15.93 -1.22
C LYS A 54 -18.06 -15.41 -0.53
N SER A 55 -18.62 -16.16 0.42
CA SER A 55 -19.81 -15.74 1.17
C SER A 55 -19.54 -14.55 2.10
N ILE A 56 -18.38 -14.54 2.78
CA ILE A 56 -17.97 -13.42 3.64
C ILE A 56 -17.77 -12.17 2.78
N ASN A 57 -17.01 -12.27 1.68
CA ASN A 57 -16.75 -11.12 0.81
C ASN A 57 -18.04 -10.55 0.26
N LYS A 58 -18.94 -11.39 -0.24
CA LYS A 58 -20.26 -10.96 -0.71
C LYS A 58 -21.00 -10.16 0.37
N THR A 59 -21.09 -10.70 1.58
CA THR A 59 -21.79 -10.03 2.70
C THR A 59 -21.13 -8.69 3.05
N MET A 60 -19.80 -8.65 3.13
CA MET A 60 -19.04 -7.45 3.47
C MET A 60 -19.19 -6.35 2.40
N ILE A 61 -19.18 -6.73 1.13
CA ILE A 61 -19.40 -5.83 0.00
C ILE A 61 -20.80 -5.24 0.04
N GLU A 62 -21.84 -6.08 0.18
CA GLU A 62 -23.24 -5.64 0.25
C GLU A 62 -23.44 -4.59 1.35
N HIS A 63 -22.83 -4.82 2.53
CA HIS A 63 -22.91 -3.87 3.64
C HIS A 63 -22.07 -2.61 3.40
N ALA A 64 -20.89 -2.72 2.79
CA ALA A 64 -20.09 -1.55 2.42
C ALA A 64 -20.83 -0.65 1.42
N VAL A 65 -21.46 -1.24 0.39
CA VAL A 65 -22.30 -0.52 -0.58
C VAL A 65 -23.49 0.15 0.10
N LYS A 66 -24.17 -0.56 1.01
CA LYS A 66 -25.28 -0.01 1.78
C LYS A 66 -24.84 1.19 2.64
N ILE A 67 -23.74 1.06 3.38
CA ILE A 67 -23.16 2.15 4.18
C ILE A 67 -22.85 3.34 3.27
N ALA A 68 -22.22 3.09 2.12
CA ALA A 68 -21.83 4.11 1.17
C ALA A 68 -23.05 4.91 0.66
N HIS A 69 -24.15 4.24 0.31
CA HIS A 69 -25.39 4.92 -0.08
C HIS A 69 -26.04 5.71 1.06
N GLU A 70 -26.11 5.14 2.27
CA GLU A 70 -26.75 5.79 3.43
C GLU A 70 -26.02 7.08 3.83
N ILE A 71 -24.69 7.10 3.77
CA ILE A 71 -23.90 8.29 4.12
C ILE A 71 -23.68 9.26 2.95
N LYS A 72 -24.16 8.89 1.75
CA LYS A 72 -23.90 9.56 0.47
C LYS A 72 -22.40 9.70 0.22
N ALA A 73 -21.69 8.57 0.26
CA ALA A 73 -20.28 8.50 -0.04
C ALA A 73 -20.00 8.90 -1.49
N ASN A 74 -18.89 9.60 -1.69
CA ASN A 74 -18.39 10.02 -3.00
C ASN A 74 -17.71 8.85 -3.73
N ALA A 75 -17.08 7.94 -2.97
CA ALA A 75 -16.42 6.76 -3.53
C ALA A 75 -16.52 5.52 -2.63
N LEU A 76 -16.53 4.35 -3.28
CA LEU A 76 -16.27 3.05 -2.67
C LEU A 76 -14.91 2.55 -3.14
N LEU A 77 -14.00 2.37 -2.19
CA LEU A 77 -12.64 1.89 -2.42
C LEU A 77 -12.53 0.43 -1.96
N VAL A 78 -12.06 -0.46 -2.82
CA VAL A 78 -11.92 -1.88 -2.48
C VAL A 78 -10.56 -2.43 -2.87
N CYS A 79 -9.89 -3.14 -1.95
CA CYS A 79 -8.63 -3.81 -2.23
C CYS A 79 -8.86 -5.12 -3.02
N VAL A 80 -8.05 -5.39 -4.05
CA VAL A 80 -8.18 -6.57 -4.93
C VAL A 80 -8.04 -7.88 -4.16
N ASP A 81 -7.25 -7.92 -3.09
CA ASP A 81 -7.10 -9.10 -2.23
C ASP A 81 -8.39 -9.50 -1.49
N VAL A 82 -9.43 -8.67 -1.57
CA VAL A 82 -10.79 -8.92 -1.09
C VAL A 82 -11.72 -9.43 -2.21
N ILE A 83 -11.48 -9.07 -3.48
CA ILE A 83 -12.40 -9.37 -4.57
C ILE A 83 -11.75 -10.26 -5.63
N ASN A 84 -12.12 -11.54 -5.66
CA ASN A 84 -11.77 -12.47 -6.74
C ASN A 84 -12.84 -12.59 -7.84
N ASP A 85 -14.01 -11.97 -7.66
CA ASP A 85 -15.17 -12.13 -8.56
C ASP A 85 -15.98 -10.82 -8.61
N THR A 86 -15.66 -9.95 -9.57
CA THR A 86 -16.19 -8.58 -9.68
C THR A 86 -17.57 -8.50 -10.32
N SER A 87 -17.97 -9.59 -10.97
CA SER A 87 -19.24 -9.72 -11.68
C SER A 87 -20.45 -9.45 -10.79
N LEU A 88 -20.36 -9.76 -9.50
CA LEU A 88 -21.45 -9.63 -8.54
C LEU A 88 -21.65 -8.21 -7.99
N ILE A 89 -20.67 -7.32 -8.20
CA ILE A 89 -20.54 -6.05 -7.46
C ILE A 89 -20.87 -4.85 -8.37
N MET A 90 -20.55 -4.96 -9.66
CA MET A 90 -20.72 -3.87 -10.63
C MET A 90 -22.18 -3.48 -10.84
N ASP A 91 -23.12 -4.42 -10.67
CA ASP A 91 -24.56 -4.16 -10.80
C ASP A 91 -25.13 -3.38 -9.60
N GLU A 92 -24.48 -3.44 -8.43
CA GLU A 92 -24.90 -2.74 -7.21
C GLU A 92 -24.28 -1.34 -7.11
N ILE A 93 -23.07 -1.12 -7.61
CA ILE A 93 -22.32 0.17 -7.55
C ILE A 93 -22.83 1.19 -8.60
N LYS A 94 -24.10 1.17 -8.98
CA LYS A 94 -24.66 2.00 -10.06
C LYS A 94 -24.30 3.49 -9.95
N LYS A 95 -23.74 4.03 -11.05
CA LYS A 95 -23.56 5.41 -11.59
C LYS A 95 -23.33 6.64 -10.71
N ASP A 96 -23.72 6.65 -9.44
CA ASP A 96 -23.76 7.87 -8.63
C ASP A 96 -22.58 8.00 -7.65
N MET A 97 -21.68 7.01 -7.63
CA MET A 97 -20.51 6.96 -6.74
C MET A 97 -19.29 6.45 -7.51
N GLY A 98 -18.12 7.03 -7.22
CA GLY A 98 -16.86 6.55 -7.79
C GLY A 98 -16.51 5.16 -7.27
N PHE A 99 -16.07 4.27 -8.14
CA PHE A 99 -15.56 2.95 -7.75
C PHE A 99 -14.06 2.89 -7.95
N ILE A 100 -13.33 2.63 -6.87
CA ILE A 100 -11.88 2.62 -6.84
C ILE A 100 -11.39 1.22 -6.43
N ILE A 101 -10.52 0.65 -7.25
CA ILE A 101 -9.88 -0.63 -6.98
C ILE A 101 -8.43 -0.37 -6.56
N VAL A 102 -8.04 -0.94 -5.43
CA VAL A 102 -6.66 -0.87 -4.93
C VAL A 102 -5.97 -2.19 -5.18
N SER A 103 -4.97 -2.20 -6.05
CA SER A 103 -4.24 -3.39 -6.48
C SER A 103 -2.75 -3.23 -6.22
N ARG A 104 -2.04 -4.32 -5.95
CA ARG A 104 -0.58 -4.31 -6.12
C ARG A 104 -0.23 -4.36 -7.60
N GLU A 105 0.98 -3.90 -7.96
CA GLU A 105 1.44 -3.83 -9.36
C GLU A 105 1.59 -5.21 -10.01
N ASP A 106 1.87 -6.25 -9.21
CA ASP A 106 1.99 -7.64 -9.66
C ASP A 106 0.65 -8.40 -9.68
N GLU A 107 -0.43 -7.81 -9.16
CA GLU A 107 -1.75 -8.42 -9.12
C GLU A 107 -2.50 -8.21 -10.44
N VAL A 108 -3.07 -9.31 -10.96
CA VAL A 108 -3.85 -9.28 -12.20
C VAL A 108 -5.23 -8.70 -11.93
N VAL A 109 -5.47 -7.50 -12.45
CA VAL A 109 -6.80 -6.89 -12.47
C VAL A 109 -7.51 -7.27 -13.77
N SER A 110 -8.74 -7.79 -13.68
CA SER A 110 -9.52 -8.21 -14.85
C SER A 110 -9.87 -7.03 -15.77
N ASP A 111 -10.07 -7.29 -17.06
CA ASP A 111 -10.40 -6.21 -18.01
C ASP A 111 -11.76 -5.57 -17.73
N ASP A 112 -12.69 -6.32 -17.14
CA ASP A 112 -13.99 -5.79 -16.72
C ASP A 112 -13.86 -4.82 -15.54
N MET A 113 -12.93 -5.08 -14.61
CA MET A 113 -12.57 -4.15 -13.53
C MET A 113 -11.99 -2.85 -14.08
N LYS A 114 -11.05 -2.95 -15.03
CA LYS A 114 -10.41 -1.78 -15.65
C LYS A 114 -11.39 -0.86 -16.36
N LYS A 115 -12.47 -1.41 -16.93
CA LYS A 115 -13.49 -0.63 -17.66
C LYS A 115 -14.41 0.16 -16.73
N ASN A 116 -14.69 -0.38 -15.54
CA ASN A 116 -15.77 0.11 -14.67
C ASN A 116 -15.27 0.74 -13.36
N ALA A 117 -13.96 0.77 -13.13
CA ALA A 117 -13.36 1.30 -11.92
C ALA A 117 -12.09 2.08 -12.25
N GLN A 118 -11.77 3.05 -11.40
CA GLN A 118 -10.44 3.64 -11.38
C GLN A 118 -9.51 2.74 -10.55
N ILE A 119 -8.31 2.47 -11.07
CA ILE A 119 -7.36 1.58 -10.39
C ILE A 119 -6.24 2.41 -9.77
N LEU A 120 -5.98 2.14 -8.51
CA LEU A 120 -4.87 2.67 -7.74
C LEU A 120 -3.88 1.54 -7.44
N TYR A 121 -2.71 1.64 -8.05
CA TYR A 121 -1.62 0.71 -7.78
C TYR A 121 -0.87 1.11 -6.52
N ILE A 122 -0.66 0.16 -5.61
CA ILE A 122 0.11 0.34 -4.36
C ILE A 122 1.40 -0.50 -4.41
N PRO A 123 2.44 -0.13 -3.64
CA PRO A 123 3.73 -0.83 -3.68
C PRO A 123 3.56 -2.31 -3.30
N ASN A 124 4.39 -3.18 -3.88
CA ASN A 124 4.36 -4.62 -3.61
C ASN A 124 5.08 -4.97 -2.29
N VAL A 125 4.55 -4.45 -1.18
CA VAL A 125 5.06 -4.69 0.17
C VAL A 125 3.93 -5.07 1.12
N ASN A 126 4.29 -5.74 2.21
CA ASN A 126 3.33 -6.00 3.28
C ASN A 126 2.93 -4.68 3.94
N LEU A 127 1.63 -4.40 3.92
CA LEU A 127 1.03 -3.20 4.49
C LEU A 127 -0.09 -3.61 5.44
N THR A 128 -0.33 -2.80 6.47
CA THR A 128 -1.50 -2.97 7.33
C THR A 128 -2.76 -2.65 6.52
N ARG A 129 -3.93 -3.10 6.99
CA ARG A 129 -5.22 -2.76 6.35
C ARG A 129 -5.38 -1.24 6.19
N VAL A 130 -5.07 -0.51 7.27
CA VAL A 130 -5.08 0.96 7.31
C VAL A 130 -3.98 1.54 6.43
N GLY A 131 -2.78 0.97 6.43
CA GLY A 131 -1.65 1.41 5.60
C GLY A 131 -1.97 1.35 4.10
N LYS A 132 -2.61 0.27 3.62
CA LYS A 132 -3.09 0.17 2.24
C LYS A 132 -4.08 1.28 1.89
N ILE A 133 -5.04 1.52 2.78
CA ILE A 133 -6.05 2.56 2.61
C ILE A 133 -5.37 3.93 2.58
N LYS A 134 -4.46 4.23 3.50
CA LYS A 134 -3.72 5.49 3.54
C LYS A 134 -2.94 5.76 2.26
N ILE A 135 -2.21 4.78 1.74
CA ILE A 135 -1.51 4.89 0.45
C ILE A 135 -2.51 5.15 -0.67
N ALA A 136 -3.60 4.38 -0.72
CA ALA A 136 -4.61 4.55 -1.77
C ALA A 136 -5.27 5.93 -1.71
N ILE A 137 -5.63 6.44 -0.53
CA ILE A 137 -6.16 7.79 -0.38
C ILE A 137 -5.11 8.83 -0.84
N ALA A 138 -3.86 8.70 -0.41
CA ALA A 138 -2.78 9.63 -0.80
C ALA A 138 -2.57 9.65 -2.32
N LYS A 139 -2.46 8.47 -2.96
CA LYS A 139 -2.32 8.36 -4.42
C LYS A 139 -3.56 8.85 -5.17
N GLY A 140 -4.76 8.51 -4.67
CA GLY A 140 -6.03 8.96 -5.24
C GLY A 140 -6.16 10.48 -5.23
N ILE A 141 -5.66 11.14 -4.19
CA ILE A 141 -5.61 12.60 -4.11
C ILE A 141 -4.65 13.17 -5.16
N VAL A 142 -3.42 12.65 -5.22
CA VAL A 142 -2.39 13.15 -6.16
C VAL A 142 -2.79 12.94 -7.63
N LEU A 143 -3.52 11.86 -7.92
CA LEU A 143 -4.07 11.59 -9.25
C LEU A 143 -5.39 12.34 -9.54
N GLY A 144 -5.91 13.13 -8.60
CA GLY A 144 -7.16 13.89 -8.75
C GLY A 144 -8.43 13.04 -8.71
N ILE A 145 -8.32 11.75 -8.34
CA ILE A 145 -9.42 10.79 -8.19
C ILE A 145 -10.27 11.12 -6.96
N LEU A 146 -9.60 11.52 -5.88
CA LEU A 146 -10.21 11.87 -4.60
C LEU A 146 -9.92 13.33 -4.27
N LYS A 147 -10.89 13.99 -3.68
CA LYS A 147 -10.81 15.41 -3.30
C LYS A 147 -11.14 15.58 -1.83
N ARG A 148 -10.71 16.71 -1.27
CA ARG A 148 -11.06 17.08 0.10
C ARG A 148 -12.58 17.12 0.28
N GLY A 149 -13.04 16.57 1.40
CA GLY A 149 -14.46 16.46 1.74
C GLY A 149 -15.17 15.29 1.08
N ASP A 150 -14.49 14.54 0.20
CA ASP A 150 -15.03 13.27 -0.27
C ASP A 150 -15.17 12.31 0.91
N LYS A 151 -16.36 11.72 1.01
CA LYS A 151 -16.59 10.59 1.91
C LYS A 151 -16.27 9.31 1.15
N VAL A 152 -15.41 8.48 1.71
CA VAL A 152 -14.97 7.23 1.09
C VAL A 152 -15.29 6.08 2.03
N VAL A 153 -15.97 5.07 1.51
CA VAL A 153 -16.10 3.78 2.20
C VAL A 153 -15.01 2.86 1.65
N CYS A 154 -14.16 2.34 2.53
CA CYS A 154 -13.04 1.49 2.17
C CYS A 154 -13.28 0.07 2.67
N LEU A 155 -13.21 -0.90 1.78
CA LEU A 155 -13.28 -2.32 2.10
C LEU A 155 -11.88 -2.93 1.99
N SER A 156 -11.39 -3.49 3.11
CA SER A 156 -10.05 -4.06 3.20
C SER A 156 -10.03 -5.38 3.96
N GLY A 157 -8.94 -6.10 3.79
CA GLY A 157 -8.65 -7.37 4.43
C GLY A 157 -7.15 -7.63 4.48
N VAL A 158 -6.79 -8.78 5.05
CA VAL A 158 -5.41 -9.28 5.00
C VAL A 158 -5.26 -10.19 3.79
N PRO A 159 -4.26 -9.96 2.91
CA PRO A 159 -4.10 -10.75 1.68
C PRO A 159 -4.03 -12.25 1.94
N LYS A 160 -3.31 -12.65 3.00
CA LYS A 160 -3.15 -14.05 3.42
C LYS A 160 -4.47 -14.76 3.71
N PHE A 161 -5.50 -14.01 4.08
CA PHE A 161 -6.82 -14.56 4.40
C PHE A 161 -7.74 -14.62 3.19
N GLY A 162 -7.55 -13.76 2.18
CA GLY A 162 -8.34 -13.75 0.95
C GLY A 162 -9.82 -13.36 1.17
N TYR A 163 -10.11 -12.70 2.28
CA TYR A 163 -11.43 -12.15 2.56
C TYR A 163 -11.35 -10.76 3.22
N ALA A 164 -12.38 -9.95 2.98
CA ALA A 164 -12.57 -8.71 3.72
C ALA A 164 -13.06 -8.99 5.13
N ASP A 165 -12.47 -8.27 6.08
CA ASP A 165 -12.87 -8.30 7.48
C ASP A 165 -13.06 -6.90 8.07
N SER A 166 -12.81 -5.84 7.28
CA SER A 166 -12.81 -4.47 7.75
C SER A 166 -13.47 -3.52 6.75
N ILE A 167 -14.40 -2.71 7.25
CA ILE A 167 -14.98 -1.56 6.53
C ILE A 167 -14.56 -0.29 7.28
N PHE A 168 -13.97 0.65 6.56
CA PHE A 168 -13.62 1.98 7.08
C PHE A 168 -14.49 3.02 6.39
N VAL A 169 -14.95 4.02 7.15
CA VAL A 169 -15.67 5.17 6.62
C VAL A 169 -14.80 6.38 6.89
N LEU A 170 -14.37 7.07 5.84
CA LEU A 170 -13.38 8.13 5.91
C LEU A 170 -13.92 9.41 5.31
N ASP A 171 -13.52 10.55 5.87
CA ASP A 171 -13.70 11.87 5.27
C ASP A 171 -12.32 12.42 4.89
N VAL A 172 -12.09 12.58 3.58
CA VAL A 172 -10.81 13.03 3.03
C VAL A 172 -10.50 14.44 3.55
N GLY A 173 -9.56 14.51 4.49
CA GLY A 173 -9.06 15.74 5.08
C GLY A 173 -9.60 16.09 6.46
N LYS A 174 -10.43 15.23 7.08
CA LYS A 174 -10.76 15.34 8.52
C LYS A 174 -10.03 14.33 9.40
N GLU A 175 -9.87 13.09 8.94
CA GLU A 175 -9.31 11.99 9.74
C GLU A 175 -7.79 11.87 9.63
N PHE A 176 -7.22 12.42 8.56
CA PHE A 176 -5.80 12.65 8.41
C PHE A 176 -5.64 14.16 8.60
N GLU A 177 -5.08 14.60 9.73
CA GLU A 177 -5.19 15.98 10.24
C GLU A 177 -4.84 17.10 9.23
N ILE A 178 -4.26 16.82 8.05
CA ILE A 178 -3.75 17.86 7.15
C ILE A 178 -3.93 17.55 5.65
N LEU A 179 -5.09 17.05 5.21
CA LEU A 179 -5.46 17.11 3.77
C LEU A 179 -6.28 18.38 3.51
N THR A 180 -5.65 19.55 3.66
CA THR A 180 -6.29 20.83 3.27
C THR A 180 -6.35 20.95 1.74
N SER A 181 -7.31 21.70 1.21
CA SER A 181 -7.46 21.89 -0.26
C SER A 181 -6.23 22.52 -0.88
N ASP A 182 -5.61 23.47 -0.16
CA ASP A 182 -4.42 24.18 -0.58
C ASP A 182 -3.25 23.21 -0.71
N PHE A 183 -3.11 22.29 0.25
CA PHE A 183 -2.09 21.25 0.24
C PHE A 183 -2.18 20.33 -0.99
N ILE A 184 -3.40 19.89 -1.36
CA ILE A 184 -3.60 18.97 -2.49
C ILE A 184 -3.19 19.63 -3.80
N ASN A 185 -3.64 20.87 -4.01
CA ASN A 185 -3.22 21.67 -5.16
C ASN A 185 -1.71 21.88 -5.13
N ASP A 186 -1.13 22.20 -3.97
CA ASP A 186 0.30 22.44 -3.86
C ASP A 186 1.15 21.18 -4.11
N VAL A 187 0.66 19.96 -3.88
CA VAL A 187 1.40 18.75 -4.28
C VAL A 187 1.30 18.57 -5.79
N ILE A 188 0.09 18.64 -6.35
CA ILE A 188 -0.19 18.44 -7.78
C ILE A 188 0.51 19.48 -8.65
N GLU A 189 0.66 20.72 -8.16
CA GLU A 189 1.27 21.83 -8.90
C GLU A 189 2.81 21.79 -8.90
N ASN A 190 3.45 21.10 -7.95
CA ASN A 190 4.91 21.19 -7.76
C ASN A 190 5.66 19.86 -7.98
N VAL A 191 4.95 18.74 -8.10
CA VAL A 191 5.53 17.42 -8.37
C VAL A 191 4.62 16.65 -9.30
N HIS A 192 5.17 16.09 -10.37
CA HIS A 192 4.41 15.23 -11.26
C HIS A 192 3.84 14.00 -10.53
N PRO A 193 2.57 13.61 -10.75
CA PRO A 193 1.95 12.47 -10.06
C PRO A 193 2.74 11.17 -10.17
N GLU A 194 3.32 10.87 -11.33
CA GLU A 194 4.15 9.70 -11.57
C GLU A 194 5.43 9.70 -10.73
N VAL A 195 6.05 10.87 -10.53
CA VAL A 195 7.26 11.05 -9.72
C VAL A 195 6.96 10.86 -8.24
N PHE A 196 5.87 11.47 -7.75
CA PHE A 196 5.40 11.26 -6.39
C PHE A 196 5.12 9.78 -6.12
N ASN A 197 4.42 9.11 -7.05
CA ASN A 197 4.10 7.69 -6.93
C ASN A 197 5.35 6.81 -6.90
N ALA A 198 6.32 7.07 -7.78
CA ALA A 198 7.58 6.32 -7.81
C ALA A 198 8.38 6.50 -6.51
N ALA A 199 8.52 7.74 -6.02
CA ALA A 199 9.21 8.02 -4.76
C ALA A 199 8.50 7.40 -3.55
N LEU A 200 7.17 7.47 -3.48
CA LEU A 200 6.39 6.86 -2.40
C LEU A 200 6.48 5.32 -2.43
N ASN A 201 6.44 4.72 -3.62
CA ASN A 201 6.63 3.28 -3.79
C ASN A 201 8.01 2.84 -3.29
N LEU A 202 9.06 3.50 -3.78
CA LEU A 202 10.44 3.22 -3.38
C LEU A 202 10.65 3.40 -1.88
N ALA A 203 10.06 4.44 -1.29
CA ALA A 203 10.13 4.66 0.15
C ALA A 203 9.45 3.55 0.94
N CYS A 204 8.26 3.08 0.52
CA CYS A 204 7.57 1.96 1.15
C CYS A 204 8.37 0.65 1.02
N GLU A 205 8.99 0.41 -0.13
CA GLU A 205 9.88 -0.74 -0.34
C GLU A 205 11.09 -0.74 0.56
N LEU A 206 11.83 0.38 0.59
CA LEU A 206 12.98 0.56 1.47
C LEU A 206 12.61 0.41 2.96
N ALA A 207 11.46 0.94 3.35
CA ALA A 207 10.95 0.83 4.71
C ALA A 207 10.62 -0.63 5.10
N ALA A 208 10.04 -1.38 4.15
CA ALA A 208 9.66 -2.78 4.36
C ALA A 208 10.90 -3.70 4.36
N GLN A 209 11.76 -3.58 3.36
CA GLN A 209 12.87 -4.50 3.08
C GLN A 209 14.16 -4.13 3.82
N GLY A 210 14.38 -2.84 4.09
CA GLY A 210 15.68 -2.34 4.54
C GLY A 210 16.75 -2.50 3.45
N ARG A 211 18.03 -2.46 3.86
CA ARG A 211 19.19 -2.74 3.00
C ARG A 211 20.22 -3.53 3.78
N GLU A 212 20.76 -4.59 3.19
CA GLU A 212 21.74 -5.50 3.83
C GLU A 212 21.32 -5.99 5.23
N SER A 213 20.02 -6.31 5.41
CA SER A 213 19.42 -6.71 6.70
C SER A 213 19.40 -5.62 7.78
N ARG A 214 19.65 -4.36 7.41
CA ARG A 214 19.54 -3.20 8.31
C ARG A 214 18.32 -2.36 7.95
N LYS A 215 17.77 -1.70 8.97
CA LYS A 215 16.76 -0.66 8.76
C LYS A 215 17.42 0.53 8.07
N VAL A 216 16.68 1.16 7.17
CA VAL A 216 17.11 2.36 6.44
C VAL A 216 16.25 3.53 6.88
N GLY A 217 16.88 4.69 7.07
CA GLY A 217 16.18 5.96 7.23
C GLY A 217 16.76 7.00 6.28
N THR A 218 15.91 7.58 5.45
CA THR A 218 16.32 8.57 4.45
C THR A 218 15.20 9.59 4.19
N ILE A 219 15.48 10.61 3.39
CA ILE A 219 14.53 11.64 2.99
C ILE A 219 14.58 11.79 1.47
N PHE A 220 13.44 11.75 0.79
CA PHE A 220 13.29 12.17 -0.60
C PHE A 220 12.61 13.54 -0.63
N VAL A 221 13.28 14.56 -1.16
CA VAL A 221 12.70 15.89 -1.38
C VAL A 221 12.41 16.05 -2.87
N LEU A 222 11.14 16.31 -3.19
CA LEU A 222 10.60 16.34 -4.55
C LEU A 222 10.17 17.78 -4.91
N GLY A 223 10.65 18.29 -6.04
CA GLY A 223 10.33 19.62 -6.56
C GLY A 223 11.08 20.76 -5.86
N ASP A 224 10.96 21.97 -6.43
CA ASP A 224 11.61 23.22 -5.96
C ASP A 224 13.12 23.03 -5.67
N ASP A 225 13.80 22.26 -6.53
CA ASP A 225 15.15 21.77 -6.28
C ASP A 225 16.15 22.92 -6.15
N GLU A 226 16.04 23.98 -6.97
CA GLU A 226 16.91 25.15 -6.86
C GLU A 226 16.86 25.77 -5.45
N LYS A 227 15.66 25.92 -4.88
CA LYS A 227 15.50 26.49 -3.55
C LYS A 227 15.95 25.52 -2.46
N VAL A 228 15.64 24.24 -2.60
CA VAL A 228 16.12 23.19 -1.69
C VAL A 228 17.65 23.15 -1.67
N MET A 229 18.31 23.30 -2.83
CA MET A 229 19.77 23.33 -2.95
C MET A 229 20.40 24.55 -2.26
N GLN A 230 19.75 25.71 -2.28
CA GLN A 230 20.18 26.91 -1.53
C GLN A 230 20.06 26.73 -0.01
N LEU A 231 19.09 25.92 0.44
CA LEU A 231 18.76 25.69 1.86
C LEU A 231 19.32 24.35 2.39
N SER A 232 20.31 23.79 1.72
CA SER A 232 20.95 22.53 2.10
C SER A 232 22.44 22.55 1.80
N GLN A 233 23.19 21.65 2.43
CA GLN A 233 24.62 21.48 2.24
C GLN A 233 24.95 20.06 1.80
N GLN A 234 25.86 19.96 0.84
CA GLN A 234 26.36 18.68 0.34
C GLN A 234 27.31 18.05 1.35
N MET A 235 27.05 16.81 1.79
CA MET A 235 27.91 16.11 2.77
C MET A 235 28.95 15.20 2.09
N ILE A 236 28.60 14.63 0.93
CA ILE A 236 29.46 13.74 0.14
C ILE A 236 29.59 14.23 -1.30
N ILE A 237 30.52 13.70 -2.09
CA ILE A 237 30.55 13.99 -3.54
C ILE A 237 29.19 13.64 -4.16
N ASN A 238 28.66 14.50 -5.03
CA ASN A 238 27.36 14.25 -5.68
C ASN A 238 27.45 13.00 -6.56
N PRO A 239 26.75 11.89 -6.22
CA PRO A 239 26.89 10.63 -6.96
C PRO A 239 26.25 10.67 -8.35
N PHE A 240 25.39 11.65 -8.63
CA PHE A 240 24.68 11.78 -9.91
C PHE A 240 25.35 12.77 -10.87
N GLN A 241 26.45 13.41 -10.47
CA GLN A 241 27.13 14.37 -11.32
C GLN A 241 27.77 13.70 -12.55
N GLY A 242 27.47 14.21 -13.74
CA GLY A 242 28.05 13.75 -15.01
C GLY A 242 27.21 12.74 -15.80
N TYR A 243 26.06 12.34 -15.29
CA TYR A 243 25.09 11.49 -16.00
C TYR A 243 24.00 12.33 -16.67
N SER A 244 23.34 11.78 -17.70
CA SER A 244 22.23 12.46 -18.36
C SER A 244 20.97 12.46 -17.50
N GLU A 245 20.08 13.43 -17.72
CA GLU A 245 18.80 13.49 -16.99
C GLU A 245 17.92 12.25 -17.21
N GLU A 246 18.00 11.63 -18.39
CA GLU A 246 17.28 10.39 -18.71
C GLU A 246 17.75 9.22 -17.85
N GLN A 247 19.07 9.08 -17.66
CA GLN A 247 19.64 8.04 -16.80
C GLN A 247 19.31 8.26 -15.33
N LEU A 248 19.14 9.53 -14.94
CA LEU A 248 18.90 9.96 -13.56
C LEU A 248 17.43 10.14 -13.22
N ASN A 249 16.50 9.72 -14.07
CA ASN A 249 15.09 9.84 -13.77
C ASN A 249 14.64 8.72 -12.81
N ILE A 250 13.92 9.05 -11.74
CA ILE A 250 13.37 8.07 -10.78
C ILE A 250 12.40 7.07 -11.43
N LEU A 251 11.83 7.42 -12.58
CA LEU A 251 10.97 6.53 -13.37
C LEU A 251 11.76 5.48 -14.16
N ASN A 252 13.09 5.59 -14.22
CA ASN A 252 13.96 4.59 -14.83
C ASN A 252 14.16 3.41 -13.86
N PRO A 253 13.67 2.20 -14.17
CA PRO A 253 13.85 1.03 -13.31
C PRO A 253 15.31 0.65 -13.06
N GLU A 254 16.22 0.96 -13.98
CA GLU A 254 17.66 0.66 -13.82
C GLU A 254 18.32 1.48 -12.69
N LEU A 255 17.72 2.62 -12.33
CA LEU A 255 18.24 3.51 -11.29
C LEU A 255 17.85 3.06 -9.88
N GLU A 256 16.83 2.20 -9.76
CA GLU A 256 16.21 1.81 -8.49
C GLU A 256 17.22 1.22 -7.50
N GLU A 257 18.05 0.26 -7.92
CA GLU A 257 19.09 -0.33 -7.06
C GLU A 257 20.15 0.69 -6.64
N THR A 258 20.47 1.65 -7.49
CA THR A 258 21.42 2.72 -7.14
C THR A 258 20.85 3.62 -6.05
N ILE A 259 19.56 3.99 -6.14
CA ILE A 259 18.89 4.77 -5.10
C ILE A 259 18.83 3.96 -3.80
N LYS A 260 18.50 2.65 -3.88
CA LYS A 260 18.48 1.75 -2.72
C LYS A 260 19.84 1.69 -2.04
N GLU A 261 20.93 1.60 -2.80
CA GLU A 261 22.29 1.61 -2.25
C GLU A 261 22.64 2.94 -1.57
N LEU A 262 22.39 4.05 -2.25
CA LEU A 262 22.68 5.39 -1.71
C LEU A 262 21.80 5.76 -0.51
N SER A 263 20.63 5.12 -0.34
CA SER A 263 19.73 5.37 0.78
C SER A 263 20.30 4.94 2.13
N ALA A 264 21.33 4.09 2.14
CA ALA A 264 22.08 3.72 3.33
C ALA A 264 22.99 4.84 3.86
N ILE A 265 23.23 5.88 3.06
CA ILE A 265 24.03 7.05 3.43
C ILE A 265 23.14 8.08 4.13
N ASP A 266 23.71 8.83 5.07
CA ASP A 266 22.98 9.91 5.74
C ASP A 266 22.72 11.11 4.81
N GLY A 267 21.57 11.76 5.02
CA GLY A 267 21.11 12.92 4.25
C GLY A 267 19.93 12.64 3.32
N ALA A 268 19.54 13.68 2.59
CA ALA A 268 18.40 13.69 1.69
C ALA A 268 18.80 13.48 0.23
N PHE A 269 17.93 12.84 -0.53
CA PHE A 269 17.85 12.94 -1.97
C PHE A 269 17.08 14.20 -2.36
N VAL A 270 17.54 14.88 -3.40
CA VAL A 270 16.81 16.00 -4.02
C VAL A 270 16.46 15.60 -5.45
N ILE A 271 15.19 15.70 -5.79
CA ILE A 271 14.60 15.22 -7.04
C ILE A 271 13.78 16.37 -7.64
N LYS A 272 13.99 16.65 -8.92
CA LYS A 272 13.20 17.67 -9.65
C LYS A 272 11.73 17.26 -9.77
N GLU A 273 10.89 18.22 -10.11
CA GLU A 273 9.44 18.00 -10.33
C GLU A 273 9.14 16.90 -11.36
N ASN A 274 10.02 16.75 -12.37
CA ASN A 274 9.93 15.79 -13.47
C ASN A 274 10.65 14.46 -13.19
N GLY A 275 11.17 14.26 -11.98
CA GLY A 275 11.75 12.99 -11.53
C GLY A 275 13.25 12.85 -11.67
N VAL A 276 13.96 13.85 -12.22
CA VAL A 276 15.42 13.80 -12.33
C VAL A 276 16.06 13.95 -10.95
N LEU A 277 16.90 12.99 -10.55
CA LEU A 277 17.70 13.06 -9.33
C LEU A 277 18.83 14.08 -9.49
N VAL A 278 18.81 15.10 -8.63
CA VAL A 278 19.84 16.16 -8.60
C VAL A 278 21.05 15.69 -7.81
N THR A 279 20.81 15.06 -6.65
CA THR A 279 21.86 14.65 -5.71
C THR A 279 21.31 13.77 -4.57
N ALA A 280 22.22 13.16 -3.82
CA ALA A 280 21.97 12.41 -2.59
C ALA A 280 22.97 12.83 -1.50
N GLY A 281 22.68 12.46 -0.25
CA GLY A 281 23.57 12.74 0.89
C GLY A 281 23.67 14.23 1.22
N ARG A 282 22.53 14.94 1.21
CA ARG A 282 22.47 16.36 1.60
C ARG A 282 21.91 16.57 3.00
N HIS A 283 22.55 17.45 3.76
CA HIS A 283 22.01 17.96 5.00
C HIS A 283 21.04 19.11 4.72
N LEU A 284 19.80 19.01 5.17
CA LEU A 284 18.80 20.07 5.02
C LEU A 284 18.93 21.05 6.19
N ASN A 285 19.17 22.33 5.89
CA ASN A 285 19.43 23.36 6.90
C ASN A 285 18.17 24.06 7.40
N ALA A 286 17.03 23.82 6.76
CA ALA A 286 15.74 24.34 7.18
C ALA A 286 15.18 23.42 8.28
N ALA A 287 15.24 23.87 9.53
CA ALA A 287 14.57 23.23 10.66
C ALA A 287 13.56 24.22 11.24
N LEU A 288 12.31 23.78 11.35
CA LEU A 288 11.31 24.44 12.18
C LEU A 288 11.60 24.14 13.66
N ASP A 289 11.07 24.98 14.55
CA ASP A 289 11.26 24.79 15.99
C ASP A 289 10.58 23.46 16.42
N SER A 290 11.29 22.62 17.17
CA SER A 290 10.85 21.24 17.45
C SER A 290 9.55 21.15 18.27
N ARG A 291 9.13 22.28 18.85
CA ARG A 291 7.91 22.43 19.65
C ARG A 291 6.62 22.40 18.83
N ASP A 292 6.71 22.59 17.52
CA ASP A 292 5.55 22.60 16.61
C ASP A 292 5.17 21.19 16.12
N PHE A 293 5.92 20.16 16.51
CA PHE A 293 5.74 18.79 16.03
C PHE A 293 5.22 17.83 17.11
N PRO A 294 4.39 16.84 16.73
CA PRO A 294 4.03 15.74 17.62
C PRO A 294 5.28 15.04 18.17
N ALA A 295 5.21 14.64 19.44
CA ALA A 295 6.27 13.86 20.06
C ALA A 295 6.51 12.55 19.30
N GLY A 296 7.78 12.15 19.15
CA GLY A 296 8.19 10.93 18.46
C GLY A 296 8.75 11.15 17.04
N LEU A 297 8.75 12.38 16.53
CA LEU A 297 9.41 12.72 15.26
C LEU A 297 10.92 12.98 15.48
N GLY A 298 11.75 12.20 14.77
CA GLY A 298 13.23 12.34 14.80
C GLY A 298 13.76 13.47 13.90
N SER A 299 15.08 13.68 13.90
CA SER A 299 15.76 14.76 13.15
C SER A 299 15.39 14.82 11.67
N ARG A 300 15.28 13.67 10.99
CA ARG A 300 14.87 13.60 9.57
C ARG A 300 13.46 14.14 9.31
N HIS A 301 12.54 13.93 10.25
CA HIS A 301 11.18 14.45 10.15
C HIS A 301 11.16 15.96 10.34
N ILE A 302 11.92 16.48 11.32
CA ILE A 302 12.05 17.92 11.57
C ILE A 302 12.69 18.62 10.36
N ALA A 303 13.71 18.01 9.76
CA ALA A 303 14.36 18.50 8.55
C ALA A 303 13.41 18.52 7.34
N ALA A 304 12.62 17.46 7.14
CA ALA A 304 11.63 17.37 6.08
C ALA A 304 10.49 18.38 6.24
N ALA A 305 9.97 18.55 7.46
CA ALA A 305 8.97 19.56 7.72
C ALA A 305 9.57 20.97 7.57
N GLY A 306 10.77 21.20 8.09
CA GLY A 306 11.46 22.48 7.96
C GLY A 306 11.68 22.87 6.51
N ILE A 307 12.26 22.00 5.68
CA ILE A 307 12.49 22.30 4.26
C ILE A 307 11.18 22.59 3.53
N THR A 308 10.15 21.77 3.74
CA THR A 308 8.87 21.94 3.05
C THR A 308 8.05 23.13 3.55
N SER A 309 8.41 23.75 4.67
CA SER A 309 7.75 24.97 5.17
C SER A 309 8.24 26.25 4.49
N VAL A 310 9.43 26.20 3.87
CA VAL A 310 10.11 27.34 3.24
C VAL A 310 10.37 27.13 1.75
N THR A 311 9.94 25.99 1.20
CA THR A 311 9.98 25.64 -0.22
C THR A 311 8.62 25.11 -0.67
N LYS A 312 8.42 25.01 -1.97
CA LYS A 312 7.26 24.32 -2.55
C LYS A 312 7.47 22.81 -2.69
N ALA A 313 8.56 22.28 -2.16
CA ALA A 313 8.86 20.86 -2.25
C ALA A 313 7.89 19.99 -1.42
N VAL A 314 7.84 18.72 -1.76
CA VAL A 314 7.24 17.64 -0.95
C VAL A 314 8.38 16.78 -0.40
N ALA A 315 8.30 16.34 0.85
CA ALA A 315 9.31 15.47 1.43
C ALA A 315 8.72 14.13 1.89
N ILE A 316 9.34 13.02 1.51
CA ILE A 316 8.98 11.66 1.95
C ILE A 316 10.10 11.15 2.85
N VAL A 317 9.77 10.84 4.10
CA VAL A 317 10.72 10.42 5.13
C VAL A 317 10.50 8.96 5.47
N ILE A 318 11.59 8.19 5.50
CA ILE A 318 11.61 6.85 6.08
C ILE A 318 12.20 6.94 7.49
N SER A 319 11.43 6.50 8.49
CA SER A 319 11.90 6.41 9.87
C SER A 319 12.77 5.18 10.06
N GLU A 320 14.04 5.36 10.39
CA GLU A 320 14.97 4.26 10.66
C GLU A 320 14.52 3.36 11.83
N SER A 321 13.98 3.95 12.90
CA SER A 321 13.58 3.20 14.10
C SER A 321 12.30 2.38 13.90
N SER A 322 11.23 3.01 13.43
CA SER A 322 9.90 2.41 13.26
C SER A 322 9.68 1.72 11.90
N GLY A 323 10.40 2.12 10.85
CA GLY A 323 10.07 1.74 9.47
C GLY A 323 8.82 2.44 8.92
N ASN A 324 8.28 3.46 9.59
CA ASN A 324 7.15 4.22 9.05
C ASN A 324 7.61 5.15 7.92
N VAL A 325 6.75 5.31 6.91
CA VAL A 325 6.94 6.28 5.82
C VAL A 325 6.02 7.46 6.06
N THR A 326 6.56 8.67 6.12
CA THR A 326 5.79 9.89 6.38
C THR A 326 6.01 10.91 5.27
N VAL A 327 4.92 11.47 4.75
CA VAL A 327 4.97 12.53 3.74
C VAL A 327 4.73 13.89 4.43
N PHE A 328 5.56 14.88 4.11
CA PHE A 328 5.47 16.25 4.56
C PHE A 328 5.32 17.20 3.39
N LYS A 329 4.57 18.28 3.60
CA LYS A 329 4.52 19.42 2.70
C LYS A 329 3.94 20.64 3.43
N ASN A 330 4.40 21.83 3.06
CA ASN A 330 4.07 23.09 3.75
C ASN A 330 4.38 23.04 5.27
N GLY A 331 5.42 22.31 5.66
CA GLY A 331 5.79 22.09 7.06
C GLY A 331 4.88 21.19 7.86
N LYS A 332 3.94 20.53 7.20
CA LYS A 332 2.88 19.74 7.83
C LYS A 332 2.93 18.28 7.41
N LEU A 333 2.54 17.39 8.32
CA LEU A 333 2.42 15.96 8.08
C LEU A 333 1.17 15.66 7.25
N PHE A 334 1.35 15.08 6.07
CA PHE A 334 0.27 14.71 5.15
C PHE A 334 -0.32 13.35 5.49
N VAL A 335 0.54 12.34 5.52
CA VAL A 335 0.17 10.95 5.80
C VAL A 335 1.37 10.24 6.40
N THR A 336 1.09 9.37 7.37
CA THR A 336 2.06 8.39 7.87
C THR A 336 1.53 7.00 7.59
N ILE A 337 2.34 6.20 6.89
CA ILE A 337 2.09 4.81 6.54
C ILE A 337 2.91 3.96 7.51
N GLU A 338 2.22 3.24 8.38
CA GLU A 338 2.86 2.39 9.37
C GLU A 338 3.35 1.08 8.78
N LYS A 339 4.58 0.70 9.13
CA LYS A 339 5.07 -0.66 8.87
C LYS A 339 4.24 -1.66 9.69
N PRO A 340 3.78 -2.78 9.12
CA PRO A 340 3.14 -3.83 9.91
C PRO A 340 4.05 -4.32 11.02
N ILE A 341 3.47 -4.54 12.21
CA ILE A 341 4.12 -5.26 13.29
C ILE A 341 4.09 -6.75 12.90
N GLU A 342 5.25 -7.39 12.84
CA GLU A 342 5.40 -8.82 12.53
C GLU A 342 4.79 -9.74 13.59
#